data_AF-A0A2V7PST3-F1
#
_entry.id   AF-A0A2V7PST3-F1
#
_cell.length_a   1.000
_cell.length_b   1.000
_cell.length_c   1.000
_cell.angle_alpha   90.00
_cell.angle_beta   90.00
_cell.angle_gamma   90.00
#
_symmetry.space_group_name_H-M   'P 1'
#
loop_
_entity.id
_entity.type
_entity.pdbx_description
1 polymer ?
#
loop_
_entity_poly.entity_id
_entity_poly.type
_entity_poly.pdbx_seq_one_letter_code
_entity_poly.pdbx_strand_id
1 'polypeptide(L)'
;FSLGSLLCCVVVNVYFMRRPLVGEPVNFSGFFAASGRDHALGLLGGVVWGVGGAFNFIAGGVVGVAISYAIGQAAPMIAALWGVVVWKEFRGANAAARVFLFLMFVFYLLAVACIATAHTSGG
;
A
#
# COMPACT_ATOMS: atom_id res chain seq x y z
N PHE A 1 4.85 -17.53 5.66
CA PHE A 1 4.41 -16.27 5.05
C PHE A 1 4.71 -16.25 3.56
N SER A 2 5.98 -16.24 3.12
CA SER A 2 6.37 -16.03 1.72
C SER A 2 5.82 -17.04 0.70
N LEU A 3 5.77 -18.34 1.03
CA LEU A 3 5.17 -19.35 0.15
C LEU A 3 3.65 -19.17 0.02
N GLY A 4 2.98 -18.84 1.13
CA GLY A 4 1.54 -18.56 1.14
C GLY A 4 1.20 -17.28 0.38
N SER A 5 2.00 -16.22 0.52
CA SER A 5 1.82 -14.99 -0.27
C SER A 5 2.07 -15.25 -1.75
N LEU A 6 3.08 -16.06 -2.11
CA LEU A 6 3.37 -16.40 -3.50
C LEU A 6 2.24 -17.22 -4.13
N LEU A 7 1.75 -18.25 -3.44
CA LEU A 7 0.59 -19.04 -3.87
C LEU A 7 -0.65 -18.15 -4.03
N CYS A 8 -0.94 -17.29 -3.04
CA CYS A 8 -2.05 -16.35 -3.10
C CYS A 8 -1.93 -15.41 -4.30
N CYS A 9 -0.76 -14.77 -4.48
CA CYS A 9 -0.52 -13.89 -5.61
C CYS A 9 -0.72 -14.60 -6.96
N VAL A 10 -0.22 -15.83 -7.12
CA VAL A 10 -0.41 -16.58 -8.36
C VAL A 10 -1.90 -16.87 -8.58
N VAL A 11 -2.61 -17.39 -7.58
CA VAL A 11 -4.04 -17.72 -7.72
C VAL A 11 -4.89 -16.48 -8.02
N VAL A 12 -4.68 -15.40 -7.27
CA VAL A 12 -5.43 -14.15 -7.42
C VAL A 12 -5.10 -13.47 -8.75
N ASN A 13 -3.83 -13.42 -9.16
CA ASN A 13 -3.46 -12.86 -10.46
C ASN A 13 -4.06 -13.69 -11.59
N VAL A 14 -3.96 -15.03 -11.57
CA VAL A 14 -4.58 -15.89 -12.58
C VAL A 14 -6.09 -15.65 -12.66
N TYR A 15 -6.75 -15.50 -11.52
CA TYR A 15 -8.19 -15.20 -11.47
C TYR A 15 -8.51 -13.88 -12.16
N PHE A 16 -7.82 -12.78 -11.81
CA PHE A 16 -8.06 -11.46 -12.40
C PHE A 16 -7.63 -11.38 -13.87
N MET A 17 -6.65 -12.16 -14.31
CA MET A 17 -6.29 -12.27 -15.71
C MET A 17 -7.40 -12.94 -16.54
N ARG A 18 -8.15 -13.88 -15.96
CA ARG A 18 -9.30 -14.54 -16.59
C ARG A 18 -10.61 -13.77 -16.45
N ARG A 19 -10.79 -13.03 -15.35
CA ARG A 19 -11.97 -12.22 -15.03
C ARG A 19 -11.54 -10.81 -14.61
N PRO A 20 -11.14 -9.96 -15.58
CA PRO A 20 -10.71 -8.60 -15.28
C PRO A 20 -11.87 -7.74 -14.77
N LEU A 21 -11.58 -6.81 -13.88
CA LEU A 21 -12.56 -5.83 -13.39
C LEU A 21 -12.83 -4.74 -14.43
N VAL A 22 -11.86 -4.48 -15.31
CA VAL A 22 -11.91 -3.51 -16.41
C VAL A 22 -11.03 -4.04 -17.54
N GLY A 23 -11.53 -4.01 -18.78
CA GLY A 23 -10.79 -4.43 -19.97
C GLY A 23 -10.97 -5.90 -20.36
N GLU A 24 -10.12 -6.36 -21.27
CA GLU A 24 -10.18 -7.72 -21.84
C GLU A 24 -9.31 -8.71 -21.06
N PRO A 25 -9.66 -10.02 -21.06
CA PRO A 25 -8.84 -11.06 -20.45
C PRO A 25 -7.41 -11.06 -21.02
N VAL A 26 -6.43 -11.13 -20.15
CA VAL A 26 -5.01 -11.09 -20.52
C VAL A 26 -4.35 -12.44 -20.27
N ASN A 27 -3.38 -12.80 -21.11
CA ASN A 27 -2.69 -14.08 -21.01
C ASN A 27 -1.28 -13.93 -20.41
N PHE A 28 -0.75 -15.00 -19.82
CA PHE A 28 0.59 -14.97 -19.18
C PHE A 28 1.73 -14.63 -20.13
N SER A 29 1.55 -14.86 -21.44
CA SER A 29 2.52 -14.44 -22.46
C SER A 29 2.77 -12.92 -22.45
N GLY A 30 1.78 -12.11 -22.05
CA GLY A 30 1.92 -10.67 -21.93
C GLY A 30 2.91 -10.24 -20.85
N PHE A 31 3.09 -11.05 -19.80
CA PHE A 31 4.12 -10.79 -18.80
C PHE A 31 5.52 -10.95 -19.39
N PHE A 32 5.78 -12.03 -20.11
CA PHE A 32 7.10 -12.28 -20.72
C PHE A 32 7.38 -11.40 -21.95
N ALA A 33 6.33 -10.88 -22.59
CA ALA A 33 6.43 -9.93 -23.69
C ALA A 33 6.57 -8.47 -23.22
N ALA A 34 6.44 -8.20 -21.91
CA ALA A 34 6.61 -6.86 -21.36
C ALA A 34 8.06 -6.37 -21.54
N SER A 35 8.24 -5.05 -21.60
CA SER A 35 9.58 -4.51 -21.83
C SER A 35 10.48 -4.76 -20.62
N GLY A 36 11.80 -4.83 -20.84
CA GLY A 36 12.76 -4.96 -19.73
C GLY A 36 12.66 -3.82 -18.71
N ARG A 37 12.20 -2.63 -19.14
CA ARG A 37 11.92 -1.49 -18.26
C ARG A 37 10.74 -1.77 -17.32
N ASP A 38 9.68 -2.41 -17.81
CA ASP A 38 8.50 -2.73 -17.01
C ASP A 38 8.85 -3.77 -15.93
N HIS A 39 9.64 -4.77 -16.30
CA HIS A 39 10.19 -5.73 -15.34
C HIS A 39 11.11 -5.07 -14.30
N ALA A 40 11.97 -4.14 -14.72
CA ALA A 40 12.85 -3.41 -13.82
C ALA A 40 12.06 -2.55 -12.82
N LEU A 41 11.00 -1.86 -13.27
CA LEU A 41 10.11 -1.10 -12.39
C LEU A 41 9.39 -2.02 -11.39
N GLY A 42 8.93 -3.20 -11.83
CA GLY A 42 8.35 -4.20 -10.95
C GLY A 42 9.32 -4.71 -9.89
N LEU A 43 10.57 -4.98 -10.28
CA LEU A 43 11.62 -5.43 -9.36
C LEU A 43 11.98 -4.32 -8.35
N LEU A 44 12.13 -3.07 -8.81
CA LEU A 44 12.38 -1.92 -7.94
C LEU A 44 11.25 -1.73 -6.93
N GLY A 45 9.99 -1.84 -7.37
CA GLY A 45 8.84 -1.80 -6.46
C GLY A 45 8.91 -2.89 -5.40
N GLY A 46 9.25 -4.12 -5.79
CA GLY A 46 9.46 -5.24 -4.86
C GLY A 46 10.58 -5.00 -3.86
N VAL A 47 11.72 -4.44 -4.29
CA VAL A 47 12.84 -4.09 -3.42
C VAL A 47 12.43 -3.02 -2.42
N VAL A 48 11.80 -1.93 -2.86
CA VAL A 48 11.33 -0.85 -1.99
C VAL A 48 10.36 -1.39 -0.94
N TRP A 49 9.41 -2.23 -1.35
CA TRP A 49 8.45 -2.84 -0.42
C TRP A 49 9.13 -3.77 0.58
N GLY A 50 10.04 -4.63 0.12
CA GLY A 50 10.78 -5.55 0.98
C GLY A 50 11.66 -4.84 2.01
N VAL A 51 12.38 -3.79 1.59
CA VAL A 51 13.21 -2.97 2.48
C VAL A 51 12.35 -2.23 3.50
N GLY A 52 11.22 -1.64 3.07
CA GLY A 52 10.28 -0.99 3.98
C GLY A 52 9.70 -1.96 5.02
N GLY A 53 9.32 -3.17 4.58
CA GLY A 53 8.85 -4.23 5.48
C GLY A 53 9.92 -4.66 6.48
N ALA A 54 11.17 -4.84 6.05
CA ALA A 54 12.28 -5.20 6.91
C ALA A 54 12.52 -4.14 8.00
N PHE A 55 12.58 -2.85 7.63
CA PHE A 55 12.71 -1.76 8.60
C PHE A 55 11.52 -1.69 9.56
N ASN A 56 10.30 -1.95 9.07
CA ASN A 56 9.14 -1.99 9.93
C ASN A 56 9.26 -3.08 11.01
N PHE A 57 9.71 -4.30 10.64
CA PHE A 57 9.94 -5.38 11.61
C PHE A 57 11.05 -5.06 12.60
N ILE A 58 12.16 -4.46 12.15
CA ILE A 58 13.26 -4.03 13.04
C ILE A 58 12.74 -2.98 14.05
N ALA A 59 11.98 -1.98 13.59
CA ALA A 59 11.37 -0.99 14.46
C ALA A 59 10.42 -1.66 15.47
N GLY A 60 9.62 -2.64 15.04
CA GLY A 60 8.74 -3.39 15.95
C GLY A 60 9.46 -4.11 17.09
N GLY A 61 10.71 -4.53 16.89
CA GLY A 61 11.56 -5.08 17.96
C GLY A 61 12.06 -4.05 18.98
N VAL A 62 12.07 -2.76 18.63
CA VAL A 62 12.57 -1.66 19.47
C VAL A 62 11.44 -0.88 20.14
N VAL A 63 10.40 -0.52 19.39
CA VAL A 63 9.27 0.31 19.86
C VAL A 63 8.01 -0.51 20.18
N GLY A 64 8.06 -1.83 19.97
CA GLY A 64 6.91 -2.72 20.16
C GLY A 64 6.04 -2.85 18.91
N VAL A 65 5.38 -4.01 18.80
CA VAL A 65 4.59 -4.43 17.62
C VAL A 65 3.47 -3.45 17.30
N ALA A 66 2.83 -2.86 18.31
CA ALA A 66 1.69 -1.97 18.11
C ALA A 66 2.11 -0.62 17.47
N ILE A 67 3.22 -0.03 17.90
CA ILE A 67 3.75 1.21 17.30
C ILE A 67 4.25 0.93 15.89
N SER A 68 4.95 -0.19 15.65
CA SER A 68 5.35 -0.60 14.30
C SER A 68 4.14 -0.82 13.37
N TYR A 69 3.08 -1.46 13.87
CA TYR A 69 1.85 -1.63 13.08
C TYR A 69 1.22 -0.26 12.73
N ALA A 70 1.14 0.67 13.67
CA ALA A 70 0.64 2.02 13.44
C ALA A 70 1.45 2.78 12.37
N ILE A 71 2.78 2.65 12.38
CA ILE A 71 3.66 3.23 11.34
C ILE A 71 3.35 2.60 9.97
N GLY A 72 3.22 1.27 9.89
CA GLY A 72 2.85 0.58 8.66
C GLY A 72 1.50 1.03 8.10
N GLN A 73 0.52 1.28 8.97
CA GLN A 73 -0.78 1.81 8.59
C GLN A 73 -0.72 3.28 8.12
N ALA A 74 0.34 4.03 8.40
CA ALA A 74 0.50 5.39 7.86
C ALA A 74 0.92 5.42 6.39
N ALA A 75 1.36 4.29 5.80
CA ALA A 75 1.82 4.23 4.41
C ALA A 75 0.77 4.71 3.36
N PRO A 76 -0.53 4.35 3.46
CA PRO A 76 -1.57 4.89 2.58
C PRO A 76 -1.70 6.41 2.66
N MET A 77 -1.46 7.00 3.84
CA MET A 77 -1.51 8.45 4.03
C MET A 77 -0.35 9.15 3.30
N ILE A 78 0.85 8.59 3.38
CA ILE A 78 2.03 9.07 2.64
C ILE A 78 1.84 8.90 1.14
N ALA A 79 1.29 7.76 0.70
CA ALA A 79 0.98 7.52 -0.71
C ALA A 79 -0.05 8.53 -1.25
N ALA A 80 -1.11 8.81 -0.48
CA ALA A 80 -2.10 9.82 -0.86
C ALA A 80 -1.51 11.23 -0.93
N LEU A 81 -0.61 11.59 0.00
CA LEU A 81 0.11 12.88 -0.05
C LEU A 81 0.94 12.99 -1.33
N TRP A 82 1.65 11.94 -1.70
CA TRP A 82 2.43 11.91 -2.94
C TRP A 82 1.52 12.03 -4.18
N GLY A 83 0.36 11.36 -4.19
CA GLY A 83 -0.66 11.49 -5.24
C GLY A 83 -1.20 12.92 -5.39
N VAL A 84 -1.42 13.63 -4.28
CA VAL A 84 -1.90 15.02 -4.28
C VAL A 84 -0.81 16.00 -4.71
N VAL A 85 0.39 15.89 -4.15
CA VAL A 85 1.45 16.91 -4.28
C VAL A 85 2.30 16.70 -5.52
N VAL A 86 2.75 15.48 -5.77
CA VAL A 86 3.71 15.16 -6.84
C VAL A 86 2.97 14.84 -8.14
N TRP A 87 2.07 13.88 -8.11
CA TRP A 87 1.33 13.46 -9.31
C TRP A 87 0.13 14.35 -9.61
N LYS A 88 -0.35 15.13 -8.64
CA LYS A 88 -1.52 16.03 -8.78
C LYS A 88 -2.74 15.30 -9.31
N GLU A 89 -2.93 14.04 -8.90
CA GLU A 89 -4.00 13.15 -9.39
C GLU A 89 -5.41 13.70 -9.15
N PHE A 90 -5.57 14.59 -8.16
CA PHE A 90 -6.84 15.22 -7.82
C PHE A 90 -7.08 16.55 -8.53
N ARG A 91 -6.23 16.96 -9.48
CA ARG A 91 -6.39 18.19 -10.25
C ARG A 91 -7.58 18.04 -11.21
N GLY A 92 -8.74 18.60 -10.83
CA GLY A 92 -10.01 18.47 -11.56
C GLY A 92 -11.03 17.55 -10.89
N ALA A 93 -10.69 16.95 -9.75
CA ALA A 93 -11.62 16.13 -8.99
C ALA A 93 -12.79 16.95 -8.43
N ASN A 94 -13.98 16.34 -8.39
CA ASN A 94 -15.18 16.98 -7.85
C ASN A 94 -15.04 17.32 -6.35
N ALA A 95 -15.92 18.17 -5.83
CA ALA A 95 -15.87 18.60 -4.43
C ALA A 95 -15.96 17.41 -3.46
N ALA A 96 -16.78 16.40 -3.78
CA ALA A 96 -16.96 15.20 -2.96
C ALA A 96 -15.65 14.40 -2.80
N ALA A 97 -14.89 14.18 -3.87
CA ALA A 97 -13.61 13.47 -3.82
C ALA A 97 -12.58 14.19 -2.94
N ARG A 98 -12.55 15.53 -2.99
CA ARG A 98 -11.69 16.34 -2.11
C ARG A 98 -12.11 16.25 -0.64
N VAL A 99 -13.42 16.20 -0.37
CA VAL A 99 -13.95 15.98 0.98
C VAL A 99 -13.60 14.58 1.48
N PHE A 100 -13.75 13.53 0.67
CA PHE A 100 -13.36 12.18 1.07
C PHE A 100 -11.86 12.04 1.35
N LEU A 101 -11.03 12.66 0.51
CA LEU A 101 -9.59 12.70 0.75
C LEU A 101 -9.27 13.41 2.07
N PHE A 102 -9.88 14.56 2.34
CA PHE A 102 -9.72 15.26 3.62
C PHE A 102 -10.19 14.41 4.82
N LEU A 103 -11.38 13.81 4.74
CA LEU A 103 -11.93 12.95 5.79
C LEU A 103 -11.03 11.73 6.05
N MET A 104 -10.43 11.16 5.01
CA MET A 104 -9.47 10.07 5.15
C MET A 104 -8.31 10.47 6.06
N PHE A 105 -7.69 11.64 5.85
CA PHE A 105 -6.61 12.14 6.71
C PHE A 105 -7.09 12.38 8.15
N VAL A 106 -8.27 13.00 8.32
CA VAL A 106 -8.84 13.27 9.65
C VAL A 106 -9.06 11.97 10.43
N PHE A 107 -9.72 10.97 9.84
CA PHE A 107 -9.95 9.69 10.51
C PHE A 107 -8.65 8.94 10.79
N TYR A 108 -7.65 9.01 9.92
CA TYR A 108 -6.34 8.41 10.17
C TYR A 108 -5.63 9.04 11.36
N LEU A 109 -5.61 10.37 11.46
CA LEU A 109 -5.01 11.08 12.59
C LEU A 109 -5.74 10.75 13.89
N LEU A 110 -7.08 10.70 13.86
CA LEU A 110 -7.88 10.29 15.01
C LEU A 110 -7.57 8.85 15.44
N ALA A 111 -7.45 7.92 14.50
CA ALA A 111 -7.09 6.53 14.79
C ALA A 111 -5.71 6.41 15.44
N VAL A 112 -4.71 7.11 14.91
CA VAL A 112 -3.35 7.14 15.48
C VAL A 112 -3.36 7.77 16.88
N ALA A 113 -4.11 8.86 17.07
CA ALA A 113 -4.25 9.50 18.38
C ALA A 113 -4.90 8.55 19.40
N CYS A 114 -5.97 7.84 19.03
CA CYS A 114 -6.62 6.84 19.89
C CYS A 114 -5.67 5.69 20.28
N ILE A 115 -4.86 5.21 19.34
CA ILE A 115 -3.87 4.15 19.61
C ILE A 115 -2.79 4.68 20.58
N ALA A 116 -2.29 5.89 20.33
CA ALA A 116 -1.28 6.52 21.18
C ALA A 116 -1.79 6.73 22.62
N THR A 117 -3.01 7.25 22.80
CA THR A 117 -3.59 7.47 24.12
C THR A 117 -3.89 6.18 24.86
N ALA A 118 -4.38 5.15 24.17
CA ALA A 118 -4.61 3.83 24.75
C ALA A 118 -3.31 3.16 25.24
N HIS A 119 -2.19 3.37 24.54
CA HIS A 119 -0.89 2.88 25.00
C HIS A 119 -0.39 3.60 26.25
N THR A 120 -0.66 4.90 26.39
CA THR A 120 -0.23 5.67 27.56
C THR A 120 -1.03 5.40 28.83
N SER A 121 -2.27 4.90 28.72
CA SER A 121 -3.14 4.62 29.87
C SER A 121 -3.04 3.20 30.42
N GLY A 122 -2.26 2.33 29.78
CA GLY A 122 -2.03 0.95 30.20
C GLY A 122 -0.62 0.66 30.76
N GLY A 123 0.19 1.71 31.00
CA GLY A 123 1.52 1.63 31.61
C GLY A 123 1.50 1.87 33.11
#